data_AF-A0A811VI39-F1
#
_entry.id   AF-A0A811VI39-F1
#
_cell.length_a   1.000
_cell.length_b   1.000
_cell.length_c   1.000
_cell.angle_alpha   90.00
_cell.angle_beta   90.00
_cell.angle_gamma   90.00
#
_symmetry.space_group_name_H-M   'P 1'
#
loop_
_entity.id
_entity.type
_entity.pdbx_description
1 polymer ?
#
loop_
_entity_poly.entity_id
_entity_poly.type
_entity_poly.pdbx_seq_one_letter_code
_entity_poly.pdbx_strand_id
1 'polypeptide(L)'
;MHPDDDIIFRVYCADHTYCTLRFPLHTTAEIIKACAAEKLQLNRGAEDLVLVEVKSNGERSVFKDNDVSIPTGLSLNGRLFVTVKDHVDAVTPLPEQEGPTEGIDIDLEILSTKDLAFYITIYDWDLFWVVHEYELLYRTFGRHHFGKITANLDVFLRRFNELQYWIVTDIVSASSMSKRVGLLRKFIKLAA
;
A
#
# COMPACT_ATOMS: atom_id res chain seq x y z
N MET A 1 -10.94 10.93 -1.78
CA MET A 1 -11.52 9.90 -0.88
C MET A 1 -12.08 10.59 0.35
N HIS A 2 -13.37 10.34 0.62
CA HIS A 2 -14.11 10.84 1.77
C HIS A 2 -14.09 9.82 2.92
N PRO A 3 -14.15 10.23 4.20
CA PRO A 3 -14.22 9.32 5.36
C PRO A 3 -15.27 8.21 5.25
N ASP A 4 -16.42 8.52 4.63
CA ASP A 4 -17.57 7.62 4.52
C ASP A 4 -17.57 6.78 3.24
N ASP A 5 -16.56 6.94 2.37
CA ASP A 5 -16.41 6.09 1.21
C ASP A 5 -16.12 4.66 1.67
N ASP A 6 -16.91 3.71 1.18
CA ASP A 6 -16.70 2.29 1.44
C ASP A 6 -15.53 1.76 0.62
N ILE A 7 -14.69 0.97 1.27
CA ILE A 7 -13.64 0.19 0.62
C ILE A 7 -13.87 -1.30 0.84
N ILE A 8 -13.61 -2.08 -0.22
CA ILE A 8 -13.59 -3.53 -0.16
C ILE A 8 -12.13 -3.96 0.00
N PHE A 9 -11.82 -4.64 1.10
CA PHE A 9 -10.45 -4.99 1.46
C PHE A 9 -10.35 -6.44 1.96
N ARG A 10 -9.25 -7.12 1.61
CA ARG A 10 -8.96 -8.48 2.07
C ARG A 10 -8.14 -8.43 3.36
N VAL A 11 -8.55 -9.22 4.36
CA VAL A 11 -7.80 -9.43 5.60
C VAL A 11 -7.43 -10.91 5.68
N TYR A 12 -6.13 -11.19 5.77
CA TYR A 12 -5.56 -12.53 5.68
C TYR A 12 -5.26 -13.11 7.07
N CYS A 13 -5.18 -14.43 7.15
CA CYS A 13 -4.69 -15.19 8.31
C CYS A 13 -3.25 -15.67 8.09
N ALA A 14 -2.64 -16.19 9.15
CA ALA A 14 -1.29 -16.77 9.09
C ALA A 14 -1.18 -17.96 8.10
N ASP A 15 -2.29 -18.66 7.83
CA ASP A 15 -2.38 -19.74 6.84
C ASP A 15 -2.69 -19.25 5.42
N HIS A 16 -2.66 -17.93 5.20
CA HIS A 16 -2.93 -17.24 3.93
C HIS A 16 -4.37 -17.36 3.42
N THR A 17 -5.29 -17.95 4.20
CA THR A 17 -6.72 -17.76 3.97
C THR A 17 -7.11 -16.31 4.24
N TYR A 18 -8.23 -15.84 3.69
CA TYR A 18 -8.67 -14.47 3.88
C TYR A 18 -10.19 -14.33 3.91
N CYS A 19 -10.64 -13.22 4.49
CA CYS A 19 -12.01 -12.74 4.32
C CYS A 19 -12.01 -11.41 3.58
N THR A 20 -13.10 -11.15 2.87
CA THR A 20 -13.34 -9.84 2.25
C THR A 20 -14.27 -9.03 3.14
N LEU A 21 -13.81 -7.85 3.55
CA LEU A 21 -14.58 -6.90 4.33
C LEU A 21 -14.94 -5.71 3.45
N ARG A 22 -16.09 -5.09 3.75
CA ARG A 22 -16.51 -3.81 3.20
C ARG A 22 -16.76 -2.87 4.38
N PHE A 23 -16.08 -1.74 4.43
CA PHE A 23 -16.18 -0.80 5.54
C PHE A 23 -15.81 0.63 5.09
N PRO A 24 -16.28 1.67 5.79
CA PRO A 24 -15.87 3.06 5.54
C PRO A 24 -14.37 3.29 5.79
N LEU A 25 -13.71 4.15 5.02
CA LEU A 25 -12.27 4.41 5.18
C LEU A 25 -11.83 4.88 6.58
N HIS A 26 -12.72 5.50 7.35
CA HIS A 26 -12.44 5.92 8.73
C HIS A 26 -12.52 4.78 9.77
N THR A 27 -12.89 3.57 9.36
CA THR A 27 -13.01 2.42 10.26
C THR A 27 -11.69 2.14 10.97
N THR A 28 -11.77 1.92 12.28
CA THR A 28 -10.61 1.68 13.13
C THR A 28 -10.06 0.26 12.94
N ALA A 29 -8.79 0.07 13.28
CA ALA A 29 -8.17 -1.26 13.29
C ALA A 29 -8.92 -2.24 14.22
N GLU A 30 -9.46 -1.77 15.35
CA GLU A 30 -10.26 -2.58 16.26
C GLU A 30 -11.48 -3.19 15.57
N ILE A 31 -12.25 -2.36 14.85
CA ILE A 31 -13.47 -2.80 14.16
C ILE A 31 -13.10 -3.74 13.01
N ILE A 32 -12.07 -3.42 12.22
CA ILE A 32 -11.59 -4.29 11.13
C ILE A 32 -11.18 -5.66 11.68
N LYS A 33 -10.42 -5.68 12.78
CA LYS A 33 -9.97 -6.89 13.49
C LYS A 33 -11.16 -7.72 13.97
N ALA A 34 -12.14 -7.10 14.64
CA ALA A 34 -13.33 -7.78 15.13
C ALA A 34 -14.16 -8.39 13.98
N CYS A 35 -14.40 -7.64 12.90
CA CYS A 35 -15.12 -8.15 11.73
C CYS A 35 -14.37 -9.28 11.04
N ALA A 36 -13.04 -9.20 10.94
CA ALA A 36 -12.22 -10.26 10.36
C ALA A 36 -12.30 -11.53 11.22
N ALA A 37 -12.18 -11.40 12.55
CA ALA A 37 -12.25 -12.51 13.48
C ALA A 37 -13.59 -13.25 13.43
N GLU A 38 -14.70 -12.51 13.34
CA GLU A 38 -16.05 -13.07 13.19
C GLU A 38 -16.18 -13.83 11.87
N LYS A 39 -15.82 -13.21 10.74
CA LYS A 39 -15.95 -13.85 9.42
C LYS A 39 -15.03 -15.06 9.23
N LEU A 40 -13.84 -15.04 9.82
CA LEU A 40 -12.87 -16.13 9.74
C LEU A 40 -13.05 -17.18 10.84
N GLN A 41 -14.02 -16.97 11.75
CA GLN A 41 -14.35 -17.90 12.83
C GLN A 41 -13.13 -18.28 13.68
N LEU A 42 -12.30 -17.28 14.03
CA LEU A 42 -10.99 -17.51 14.68
C LEU A 42 -11.08 -18.07 16.11
N ASN A 43 -12.27 -18.20 16.69
CA ASN A 43 -12.52 -18.77 18.04
C ASN A 43 -11.59 -18.18 19.13
N ARG A 44 -11.27 -16.89 19.01
CA ARG A 44 -10.41 -16.11 19.91
C ARG A 44 -11.08 -14.77 20.19
N GLY A 45 -10.86 -14.23 21.37
CA GLY A 45 -11.32 -12.88 21.73
C GLY A 45 -10.57 -11.82 20.92
N ALA A 46 -11.22 -10.68 20.67
CA ALA A 46 -10.62 -9.56 19.94
C ALA A 46 -9.38 -8.99 20.67
N GLU A 47 -9.31 -9.20 21.99
CA GLU A 47 -8.22 -8.85 22.88
C GLU A 47 -6.96 -9.69 22.66
N ASP A 48 -7.07 -10.92 22.15
CA ASP A 48 -5.93 -11.80 21.87
C ASP A 48 -5.40 -11.61 20.44
N LEU A 49 -6.18 -10.93 19.60
CA LEU A 49 -5.88 -10.69 18.20
C LEU A 49 -5.25 -9.32 17.98
N VAL A 50 -4.50 -9.21 16.91
CA VAL A 50 -3.95 -7.96 16.39
C VAL A 50 -4.10 -7.90 14.88
N LEU A 51 -4.23 -6.67 14.39
CA LEU A 51 -4.16 -6.36 12.97
C LEU A 51 -2.71 -5.97 12.65
N VAL A 52 -2.14 -6.57 11.60
CA VAL A 52 -0.73 -6.38 11.25
C VAL A 52 -0.59 -6.17 9.75
N GLU A 53 0.19 -5.17 9.34
CA GLU A 53 0.72 -5.11 7.99
C GLU A 53 1.91 -6.06 7.89
N VAL A 54 1.90 -6.93 6.89
CA VAL A 54 3.08 -7.68 6.47
C VAL A 54 3.54 -7.11 5.15
N LYS A 55 4.77 -6.61 5.10
CA LYS A 55 5.40 -6.05 3.90
C LYS A 55 6.02 -7.15 3.05
N SER A 56 6.30 -6.86 1.77
CA SER A 56 6.90 -7.83 0.84
C SER A 56 8.30 -8.32 1.26
N ASN A 57 9.03 -7.53 2.06
CA ASN A 57 10.32 -7.90 2.63
C ASN A 57 10.22 -8.73 3.94
N GLY A 58 9.00 -9.10 4.38
CA GLY A 58 8.76 -9.84 5.61
C GLY A 58 8.69 -9.00 6.88
N GLU A 59 8.94 -7.68 6.80
CA GLU A 59 8.74 -6.78 7.94
C GLU A 59 7.27 -6.73 8.34
N ARG A 60 7.00 -6.74 9.64
CA ARG A 60 5.65 -6.70 10.20
C ARG A 60 5.46 -5.41 11.00
N SER A 61 4.33 -4.76 10.82
CA SER A 61 3.96 -3.54 11.55
C SER A 61 2.58 -3.70 12.16
N VAL A 62 2.51 -3.77 13.49
CA VAL A 62 1.26 -3.98 14.23
C VAL A 62 0.50 -2.66 14.35
N PHE A 63 -0.79 -2.67 14.02
CA PHE A 63 -1.69 -1.54 14.22
C PHE A 63 -2.23 -1.50 15.64
N LYS A 64 -2.38 -0.29 16.18
CA LYS A 64 -3.11 -0.04 17.42
C LYS A 64 -4.61 -0.02 17.14
N ASP A 65 -5.41 -0.41 18.12
CA ASP A 65 -6.87 -0.49 17.97
C ASP A 65 -7.53 0.82 17.51
N ASN A 66 -6.98 1.98 17.93
CA ASN A 66 -7.46 3.31 17.54
C ASN A 66 -6.89 3.83 16.20
N ASP A 67 -6.04 3.07 15.50
CA ASP A 67 -5.52 3.49 14.20
C ASP A 67 -6.65 3.50 13.16
N VAL A 68 -6.61 4.49 12.26
CA VAL A 68 -7.57 4.72 11.18
C VAL A 68 -6.83 4.88 9.84
N SER A 69 -7.56 4.89 8.72
CA SER A 69 -6.98 4.94 7.36
C SER A 69 -6.06 3.74 7.06
N ILE A 70 -6.41 2.57 7.58
CA ILE A 70 -5.57 1.36 7.46
C ILE A 70 -5.28 1.00 6.00
N PRO A 71 -6.29 0.90 5.09
CA PRO A 71 -6.03 0.42 3.72
C PRO A 71 -5.10 1.33 2.90
N THR A 72 -5.22 2.65 3.06
CA THR A 72 -4.40 3.62 2.33
C THR A 72 -3.01 3.79 2.95
N GLY A 73 -2.87 3.49 4.25
CA GLY A 73 -1.61 3.60 4.98
C GLY A 73 -0.62 2.46 4.73
N LEU A 74 -1.01 1.39 4.03
CA LEU A 74 -0.13 0.25 3.73
C LEU A 74 0.95 0.63 2.70
N SER A 75 2.09 -0.05 2.80
CA SER A 75 3.11 -0.09 1.75
C SER A 75 2.54 -0.65 0.43
N LEU A 76 3.22 -0.38 -0.70
CA LEU A 76 2.75 -0.72 -2.05
C LEU A 76 2.27 -2.17 -2.19
N ASN A 77 3.13 -3.09 -1.77
CA ASN A 77 2.86 -4.52 -1.79
C ASN A 77 2.50 -5.04 -0.39
N GLY A 78 2.21 -4.16 0.57
CA GLY A 78 1.78 -4.53 1.91
C GLY A 78 0.43 -5.27 1.87
N ARG A 79 0.25 -6.18 2.81
CA ARG A 79 -1.00 -6.91 3.01
C ARG A 79 -1.38 -6.90 4.47
N LEU A 80 -2.69 -6.87 4.69
CA LEU A 80 -3.27 -6.76 6.02
C LEU A 80 -3.64 -8.15 6.54
N PHE A 81 -3.15 -8.47 7.72
CA PHE A 81 -3.39 -9.76 8.37
C PHE A 81 -4.04 -9.55 9.73
N VAL A 82 -4.83 -10.54 10.15
CA VAL A 82 -5.26 -10.74 11.53
C VAL A 82 -4.55 -11.97 12.07
N THR A 83 -3.95 -11.85 13.25
CA THR A 83 -3.24 -12.96 13.91
C THR A 83 -3.30 -12.82 15.43
N VAL A 84 -2.94 -13.87 16.14
CA VAL A 84 -2.77 -13.84 17.60
C VAL A 84 -1.52 -13.04 17.94
N LYS A 85 -1.58 -12.24 19.02
CA LYS A 85 -0.47 -11.38 19.50
C LYS A 85 0.87 -12.12 19.57
N ASP A 86 0.87 -13.33 20.11
CA ASP A 86 2.08 -14.13 20.31
C ASP A 86 2.59 -14.80 19.01
N HIS A 87 1.83 -14.71 17.91
CA HIS A 87 2.12 -15.37 16.64
C HIS A 87 2.43 -14.37 15.51
N VAL A 88 2.63 -13.09 15.81
CA VAL A 88 2.99 -12.08 14.80
C VAL A 88 4.25 -12.48 14.04
N ASP A 89 5.22 -13.09 14.72
CA ASP A 89 6.48 -13.50 14.11
C ASP A 89 6.37 -14.69 13.14
N ALA A 90 5.25 -15.41 13.18
CA ALA A 90 4.98 -16.53 12.29
C ALA A 90 4.30 -16.12 10.97
N VAL A 91 3.77 -14.88 10.87
CA VAL A 91 3.04 -14.44 9.68
C VAL A 91 4.00 -14.11 8.55
N THR A 92 3.87 -14.78 7.41
CA THR A 92 4.75 -14.61 6.24
C THR A 92 4.07 -13.84 5.11
N PRO A 93 4.86 -13.16 4.25
CA PRO A 93 4.31 -12.54 3.04
C PRO A 93 3.62 -13.55 2.12
N LEU A 94 2.63 -13.08 1.37
CA LEU A 94 1.98 -13.84 0.30
C LEU A 94 2.85 -13.85 -0.96
N PRO A 95 2.75 -14.88 -1.81
CA PRO A 95 3.44 -14.91 -3.11
C PRO A 95 3.14 -13.69 -3.99
N GLU A 96 1.91 -13.19 -3.97
CA GLU A 96 1.51 -11.99 -4.73
C GLU A 96 2.20 -10.68 -4.27
N GLN A 97 2.85 -10.67 -3.10
CA GLN A 97 3.57 -9.51 -2.60
C GLN A 97 4.98 -9.36 -3.20
N GLU A 98 5.52 -10.43 -3.80
CA GLU A 98 6.84 -10.41 -4.45
C GLU A 98 6.85 -9.50 -5.69
N GLY A 99 5.67 -9.22 -6.26
CA GLY A 99 5.54 -8.40 -7.46
C GLY A 99 5.89 -9.17 -8.74
N PRO A 100 6.06 -8.46 -9.87
CA PRO A 100 6.37 -9.11 -11.14
C PRO A 100 7.80 -9.69 -11.15
N THR A 101 7.92 -10.96 -11.53
CA THR A 101 9.21 -11.66 -11.69
C THR A 101 9.89 -11.38 -13.03
N GLU A 102 9.12 -10.90 -14.02
CA GLU A 102 9.60 -10.49 -15.33
C GLU A 102 9.32 -8.99 -15.54
N GLY A 103 10.15 -8.32 -16.34
CA GLY A 103 9.92 -6.92 -16.68
C GLY A 103 8.60 -6.73 -17.43
N ILE A 104 8.10 -5.49 -17.48
CA ILE A 104 6.87 -5.16 -18.22
C ILE A 104 7.05 -5.57 -19.69
N ASP A 105 6.05 -6.25 -20.28
CA ASP A 105 6.02 -6.67 -21.69
C ASP A 105 5.89 -5.48 -22.68
N ILE A 106 6.10 -4.26 -22.19
CA ILE A 106 6.11 -3.03 -22.96
C ILE A 106 7.56 -2.59 -23.05
N ASP A 107 8.07 -2.42 -24.27
CA ASP A 107 9.35 -1.78 -24.46
C ASP A 107 9.23 -0.27 -24.20
N LEU A 108 9.48 0.10 -22.94
CA LEU A 108 9.49 1.49 -22.49
C LEU A 108 10.37 2.37 -23.38
N GLU A 109 11.39 1.83 -24.03
CA GLU A 109 12.29 2.58 -24.91
C GLU A 109 11.56 3.18 -26.12
N ILE A 110 10.45 2.56 -26.57
CA ILE A 110 9.66 3.00 -27.73
C ILE A 110 8.75 4.20 -27.41
N LEU A 111 8.32 4.34 -26.16
CA LEU A 111 7.38 5.41 -25.77
C LEU A 111 8.02 6.80 -25.87
N SER A 112 7.26 7.84 -26.14
CA SER A 112 7.79 9.22 -26.05
C SER A 112 8.12 9.55 -24.59
N THR A 113 9.37 9.94 -24.31
CA THR A 113 9.75 10.39 -22.94
C THR A 113 8.95 11.61 -22.52
N LYS A 114 8.64 12.52 -23.46
CA LYS A 114 7.84 13.71 -23.20
C LYS A 114 6.40 13.33 -22.82
N ASP A 115 5.81 12.39 -23.54
CA ASP A 115 4.43 11.99 -23.27
C ASP A 115 4.35 11.22 -21.94
N LEU A 116 5.34 10.37 -21.65
CA LEU A 116 5.47 9.74 -20.33
C LEU A 116 5.52 10.77 -19.20
N ALA A 117 6.41 11.77 -19.31
CA ALA A 117 6.51 12.84 -18.32
C ALA A 117 5.19 13.59 -18.16
N PHE A 118 4.52 13.91 -19.27
CA PHE A 118 3.23 14.60 -19.28
C PHE A 118 2.14 13.81 -18.56
N TYR A 119 1.97 12.52 -18.85
CA TYR A 119 0.94 11.70 -18.20
C TYR A 119 1.26 11.41 -16.73
N ILE A 120 2.53 11.22 -16.37
CA ILE A 120 2.95 11.14 -14.96
C ILE A 120 2.57 12.43 -14.24
N THR A 121 2.90 13.59 -14.83
CA THR A 121 2.64 14.90 -14.21
C THR A 121 1.14 15.16 -14.03
N ILE A 122 0.31 14.85 -15.03
CA ILE A 122 -1.14 15.01 -14.91
C ILE A 122 -1.69 14.14 -13.78
N TYR A 123 -1.31 12.87 -13.75
CA TYR A 123 -1.79 11.95 -12.71
C TYR A 123 -1.32 12.38 -11.31
N ASP A 124 -0.06 12.78 -11.18
CA ASP A 124 0.48 13.27 -9.91
C ASP A 124 -0.21 14.58 -9.49
N TRP A 125 -0.57 15.44 -10.45
CA TRP A 125 -1.35 16.65 -10.18
C TRP A 125 -2.75 16.34 -9.67
N ASP A 126 -3.46 15.39 -10.29
CA ASP A 126 -4.78 14.95 -9.84
C ASP A 126 -4.74 14.38 -8.42
N LEU A 127 -3.72 13.56 -8.11
CA LEU A 127 -3.51 13.04 -6.76
C LEU A 127 -3.20 14.15 -5.76
N PHE A 128 -2.37 15.12 -6.14
CA PHE A 128 -2.02 16.25 -5.26
C PHE A 128 -3.22 17.16 -5.00
N TRP A 129 -4.00 17.44 -6.04
CA TRP A 129 -5.13 18.37 -5.99
C TRP A 129 -6.23 17.95 -5.01
N VAL A 130 -6.40 16.64 -4.81
CA VAL A 130 -7.40 16.10 -3.88
C VAL A 130 -6.91 16.02 -2.43
N VAL A 131 -5.64 16.34 -2.15
CA VAL A 131 -5.11 16.37 -0.77
C VAL A 131 -5.58 17.62 -0.06
N HIS A 132 -6.39 17.47 1.00
CA HIS A 132 -6.78 18.61 1.82
C HIS A 132 -5.63 19.05 2.73
N GLU A 133 -5.40 20.35 2.88
CA GLU A 133 -4.38 20.93 3.78
C GLU A 133 -4.42 20.38 5.23
N TYR A 134 -5.59 20.07 5.79
CA TYR A 134 -5.71 19.49 7.13
C TYR A 134 -5.18 18.06 7.21
N GLU A 135 -5.13 17.31 6.11
CA GLU A 135 -4.54 15.96 6.12
C GLU A 135 -3.06 16.00 6.50
N LEU A 136 -2.35 17.08 6.14
CA LEU A 136 -0.97 17.32 6.57
C LEU A 136 -0.87 17.50 8.09
N LEU A 137 -1.80 18.25 8.69
CA LEU A 137 -1.86 18.47 10.13
C LEU A 137 -2.20 17.17 10.86
N TYR A 138 -3.24 16.45 10.43
CA TYR A 138 -3.63 15.19 11.03
C TYR A 138 -2.51 14.16 10.96
N ARG A 139 -1.79 14.07 9.83
CA ARG A 139 -0.65 13.17 9.71
C ARG A 139 0.51 13.56 10.62
N THR A 140 0.85 14.85 10.68
CA THR A 140 2.00 15.36 11.46
C THR A 140 1.78 15.17 12.96
N PHE A 141 0.58 15.49 13.45
CA PHE A 141 0.25 15.42 14.87
C PHE A 141 -0.35 14.07 15.28
N GLY A 142 -0.55 13.14 14.35
CA GLY A 142 -1.10 11.81 14.60
C GLY A 142 -2.62 11.73 14.37
N ARG A 143 -3.02 11.05 13.31
CA ARG A 143 -4.43 10.96 12.84
C ARG A 143 -5.42 10.44 13.88
N HIS A 144 -4.98 9.53 14.75
CA HIS A 144 -5.79 8.96 15.81
C HIS A 144 -6.20 9.99 16.88
N HIS A 145 -5.42 11.07 17.08
CA HIS A 145 -5.81 12.15 17.99
C HIS A 145 -6.99 12.99 17.49
N PHE A 146 -7.24 12.97 16.18
CA PHE A 146 -8.32 13.73 15.54
C PHE A 146 -9.50 12.86 15.12
N GLY A 147 -9.33 11.54 15.07
CA GLY A 147 -10.32 10.63 14.47
C GLY A 147 -10.59 10.95 13.00
N LYS A 148 -9.58 11.48 12.29
CA LYS A 148 -9.69 11.91 10.88
C LYS A 148 -8.81 11.07 9.99
N ILE A 149 -9.27 10.83 8.76
CA ILE A 149 -8.49 10.12 7.75
C ILE A 149 -7.47 11.03 7.08
N THR A 150 -6.44 10.41 6.50
CA THR A 150 -5.41 11.06 5.68
C THR A 150 -5.25 10.33 4.34
N ALA A 151 -6.34 9.76 3.84
CA ALA A 151 -6.32 8.82 2.72
C ALA A 151 -5.73 9.41 1.44
N ASN A 152 -6.06 10.66 1.10
CA ASN A 152 -5.56 11.29 -0.12
C ASN A 152 -4.06 11.56 0.00
N LEU A 153 -3.63 12.09 1.15
CA LEU A 153 -2.22 12.30 1.45
C LEU A 153 -1.43 10.98 1.45
N ASP A 154 -1.99 9.91 2.00
CA ASP A 154 -1.36 8.60 2.02
C ASP A 154 -1.14 8.05 0.62
N VAL A 155 -2.17 8.11 -0.25
CA VAL A 155 -2.06 7.68 -1.65
C VAL A 155 -1.05 8.54 -2.41
N PHE A 156 -1.06 9.86 -2.21
CA PHE A 156 -0.10 10.77 -2.85
C PHE A 156 1.34 10.49 -2.41
N LEU A 157 1.59 10.26 -1.13
CA LEU A 157 2.94 9.90 -0.68
C LEU A 157 3.34 8.48 -1.10
N ARG A 158 2.39 7.56 -1.23
CA ARG A 158 2.64 6.22 -1.75
C ARG A 158 3.03 6.26 -3.23
N ARG A 159 2.49 7.19 -4.01
CA ARG A 159 2.84 7.40 -5.43
C ARG A 159 4.33 7.68 -5.64
N PHE A 160 4.97 8.43 -4.74
CA PHE A 160 6.41 8.64 -4.81
C PHE A 160 7.20 7.33 -4.75
N ASN A 161 6.84 6.45 -3.81
CA ASN A 161 7.45 5.13 -3.70
C ASN A 161 7.14 4.28 -4.94
N GLU A 162 5.91 4.35 -5.47
CA GLU A 162 5.52 3.60 -6.66
C GLU A 162 6.44 3.93 -7.85
N LEU A 163 6.65 5.22 -8.13
CA LEU A 163 7.54 5.68 -9.20
C LEU A 163 8.99 5.26 -8.96
N GLN A 164 9.47 5.39 -7.71
CA GLN A 164 10.83 4.97 -7.36
C GLN A 164 11.04 3.47 -7.59
N TYR A 165 10.14 2.63 -7.06
CA TYR A 165 10.25 1.18 -7.21
C TYR A 165 10.00 0.73 -8.65
N TRP A 166 9.13 1.39 -9.40
CA TRP A 166 8.94 1.14 -10.83
C TRP A 166 10.26 1.28 -11.60
N ILE A 167 10.96 2.41 -11.44
CA ILE A 167 12.27 2.66 -12.07
C ILE A 167 13.28 1.57 -11.70
N VAL A 168 13.38 1.25 -10.40
CA VAL A 168 14.30 0.21 -9.91
C VAL A 168 13.96 -1.14 -10.53
N THR A 169 12.67 -1.51 -10.54
CA THR A 169 12.17 -2.80 -11.03
C THR A 169 12.53 -2.98 -12.50
N ASP A 170 12.28 -1.99 -13.37
CA ASP A 170 12.62 -2.12 -14.79
C ASP A 170 14.13 -2.22 -15.04
N ILE A 171 14.95 -1.52 -14.26
CA ILE A 171 16.42 -1.58 -14.38
C ILE A 171 16.95 -2.97 -13.97
N VAL A 172 16.48 -3.50 -12.84
CA VAL A 172 16.98 -4.79 -12.30
C VAL A 172 16.43 -5.99 -13.07
N SER A 173 15.21 -5.89 -13.61
CA SER A 173 14.57 -6.92 -14.44
C SER A 173 15.03 -6.89 -15.90
N ALA A 174 15.84 -5.91 -16.31
CA ALA A 174 16.40 -5.86 -17.66
C ALA A 174 17.35 -7.05 -17.92
N SER A 175 16.99 -7.88 -18.89
CA SER A 175 17.69 -9.12 -19.26
C SER A 175 19.07 -8.93 -19.90
N SER A 176 19.36 -7.73 -20.43
CA SER A 176 20.64 -7.42 -21.07
C SER A 176 21.22 -6.09 -20.60
N MET A 177 22.55 -5.98 -20.63
CA MET A 177 23.26 -4.73 -20.30
C MET A 177 22.84 -3.58 -21.23
N SER A 178 22.67 -3.85 -22.52
CA SER A 178 22.26 -2.85 -23.50
C SER A 178 20.90 -2.23 -23.16
N LYS A 179 19.89 -3.07 -22.84
CA LYS A 179 18.56 -2.62 -22.40
C LYS A 179 18.65 -1.82 -21.10
N ARG A 180 19.46 -2.29 -20.13
CA ARG A 180 19.66 -1.58 -18.87
C ARG A 180 20.24 -0.17 -19.07
N VAL A 181 21.20 0.00 -19.97
CA VAL A 181 21.78 1.31 -20.31
C VAL A 181 20.78 2.21 -21.05
N GLY A 182 19.94 1.63 -21.91
CA GLY A 182 18.87 2.37 -22.59
C GLY A 182 17.81 2.90 -21.60
N LEU A 183 17.33 2.04 -20.71
CA LEU A 183 16.44 2.42 -19.60
C LEU A 183 17.03 3.51 -18.70
N LEU A 184 18.29 3.39 -18.28
CA LEU A 184 18.97 4.43 -17.49
C LEU A 184 18.97 5.79 -18.20
N ARG A 185 19.34 5.82 -19.48
CA ARG A 185 19.30 7.05 -20.28
C ARG A 185 17.88 7.60 -20.40
N LYS A 186 16.88 6.71 -20.51
CA LYS A 186 15.48 7.10 -20.61
C LYS A 186 14.97 7.73 -19.32
N PHE A 187 15.25 7.14 -18.17
CA PHE A 187 14.82 7.67 -16.87
C PHE A 187 15.54 8.98 -16.51
N ILE A 188 16.82 9.14 -16.86
CA ILE A 188 17.51 10.43 -16.71
C ILE A 188 16.82 11.52 -17.56
N LYS A 189 16.45 11.21 -18.80
CA LYS A 189 15.68 12.14 -19.65
C LYS A 189 14.26 12.40 -19.16
N LEU A 190 13.64 11.41 -18.50
CA LEU A 190 12.30 11.55 -17.93
C LEU A 190 12.31 12.53 -16.74
N ALA A 191 13.39 12.53 -15.97
CA ALA A 191 13.56 13.38 -14.79
C ALA A 191 14.05 14.81 -15.10
N ALA A 192 14.52 15.07 -16.32
CA ALA A 192 15.08 16.35 -16.77
C ALA A 192 14.02 17.22 -17.46
#